data_AF-A0A060XYU0-F1
#
_entry.id   AF-A0A060XYU0-F1
#
_cell.length_a   1.000
_cell.length_b   1.000
_cell.length_c   1.000
_cell.angle_alpha   90.00
_cell.angle_beta   90.00
_cell.angle_gamma   90.00
#
_symmetry.space_group_name_H-M   'P 1'
#
loop_
_entity.id
_entity.type
_entity.pdbx_description
1 polymer ?
#
loop_
_entity_poly.entity_id
_entity_poly.type
_entity_poly.pdbx_seq_one_letter_code
_entity_poly.pdbx_strand_id
1 'polypeptide(L)'
;MVSYCTALNNVLKAIFPRVKAALPQPLVGILHKLQPGDWVVVKDLRRKHWNQQRWTGPYQVMLITPTAVHPSHYSCHMDSDSRTTGPGKTTWYGLD
;
A
#
# COMPACT_ATOMS: atom_id res chain seq x y z
N MET A 1 -2.14 -22.69 37.26
CA MET A 1 -2.04 -21.44 36.47
C MET A 1 -0.97 -21.53 35.37
N VAL A 2 0.25 -22.00 35.68
CA VAL A 2 1.32 -22.19 34.69
C VAL A 2 0.98 -23.23 33.61
N SER A 3 0.24 -24.29 33.95
CA SER A 3 -0.20 -25.34 33.00
C SER A 3 -1.12 -24.83 31.90
N TYR A 4 -1.94 -23.82 32.19
CA TYR A 4 -2.80 -23.18 31.19
C TYR A 4 -1.96 -22.35 30.22
N CYS A 5 -1.01 -21.57 30.74
CA CYS A 5 -0.12 -20.74 29.92
C CYS A 5 0.77 -21.59 28.99
N THR A 6 1.21 -22.76 29.44
CA THR A 6 1.99 -23.69 28.59
C THR A 6 1.12 -24.34 27.52
N ALA A 7 -0.08 -24.80 27.87
CA ALA A 7 -1.03 -25.35 26.90
C ALA A 7 -1.41 -24.32 25.83
N LEU A 8 -1.70 -23.08 26.24
CA LEU A 8 -2.01 -21.98 25.33
C LEU A 8 -0.83 -21.64 24.40
N ASN A 9 0.39 -21.57 24.94
CA ASN A 9 1.58 -21.33 24.11
C ASN A 9 1.80 -22.43 23.07
N ASN A 10 1.52 -23.68 23.43
CA ASN A 10 1.65 -24.80 22.49
C ASN A 10 0.65 -24.70 21.34
N VAL A 11 -0.60 -24.31 21.63
CA VAL A 11 -1.63 -24.06 20.61
C VAL A 11 -1.24 -22.90 19.70
N LEU A 12 -0.76 -21.79 20.27
CA LEU A 12 -0.29 -20.63 19.49
C LEU A 12 0.85 -21.00 18.56
N LYS A 13 1.84 -21.78 19.04
CA LYS A 13 2.95 -22.28 18.23
C LYS A 13 2.51 -23.18 17.08
N ALA A 14 1.42 -23.92 17.24
CA ALA A 14 0.86 -24.76 16.17
C ALA A 14 0.11 -23.96 15.11
N ILE A 15 -0.60 -22.89 15.50
CA ILE A 15 -1.43 -22.08 14.60
C ILE A 15 -0.61 -21.06 13.83
N PHE A 16 0.36 -20.42 14.48
CA PHE A 16 1.11 -19.30 13.91
C PHE A 16 1.79 -19.62 12.56
N PRO A 17 2.46 -20.78 12.37
CA PRO A 17 3.06 -21.12 11.09
C PRO A 17 2.03 -21.30 9.97
N ARG A 18 0.83 -21.79 10.29
CA ARG A 18 -0.26 -21.97 9.32
C ARG A 18 -0.79 -20.64 8.84
N VAL A 19 -0.98 -19.69 9.76
CA VAL A 19 -1.37 -18.31 9.41
C VAL A 19 -0.28 -17.64 8.58
N LYS A 20 0.99 -17.80 8.98
CA LYS A 20 2.13 -17.24 8.24
C LYS A 20 2.26 -17.80 6.82
N ALA A 21 1.98 -19.09 6.62
CA ALA A 21 2.00 -19.72 5.30
C ALA A 21 0.81 -19.30 4.42
N ALA A 22 -0.32 -18.91 5.03
CA ALA A 22 -1.49 -18.39 4.34
C ALA A 22 -1.36 -16.89 3.98
N LEU A 23 -0.40 -16.18 4.58
CA LEU A 23 -0.12 -14.80 4.18
C LEU A 23 0.44 -14.78 2.76
N PRO A 24 0.02 -13.81 1.92
CA PRO A 24 0.60 -13.64 0.60
C PRO A 24 2.11 -13.42 0.74
N GLN A 25 2.87 -14.05 -0.16
CA GLN A 25 4.31 -13.85 -0.22
C GLN A 25 4.62 -12.37 -0.43
N PRO A 26 5.71 -11.83 0.17
CA PRO A 26 6.13 -10.47 -0.11
C PRO A 26 6.32 -10.31 -1.61
N LEU A 27 5.73 -9.25 -2.16
CA LEU A 27 5.63 -9.04 -3.60
C LEU A 27 7.02 -8.72 -4.16
N VAL A 28 7.69 -9.73 -4.73
CA VAL A 28 9.03 -9.58 -5.34
C VAL A 28 8.87 -9.22 -6.81
N GLY A 29 8.57 -7.96 -7.09
CA GLY A 29 8.45 -7.46 -8.47
C GLY A 29 8.14 -5.97 -8.54
N ILE A 30 8.60 -5.33 -9.61
CA ILE A 30 8.23 -3.95 -9.93
C ILE A 30 6.74 -3.97 -10.33
N LEU A 31 5.86 -3.48 -9.46
CA LEU A 31 4.41 -3.54 -9.68
C LEU A 31 3.93 -2.52 -10.72
N HIS A 32 4.78 -1.55 -11.06
CA HIS A 32 4.42 -0.40 -11.89
C HIS A 32 5.64 0.12 -12.67
N LYS A 33 5.45 0.45 -13.94
CA LYS A 33 6.52 0.97 -14.82
C LYS A 33 6.63 2.50 -14.75
N LEU A 34 6.73 3.05 -13.53
CA LEU A 34 6.94 4.49 -13.37
C LEU A 34 8.43 4.80 -13.35
N GLN A 35 8.80 5.99 -13.82
CA GLN A 35 10.14 6.54 -13.70
C GLN A 35 10.13 7.85 -12.89
N PRO A 36 11.20 8.16 -12.15
CA PRO A 36 11.34 9.47 -11.52
C PRO A 36 11.23 10.57 -12.58
N GLY A 37 10.36 11.54 -12.34
CA GLY A 37 10.00 12.57 -13.32
C GLY A 37 8.64 12.38 -14.01
N ASP A 38 8.02 11.20 -13.88
CA ASP A 38 6.64 10.99 -14.33
C ASP A 38 5.65 11.83 -13.50
N TRP A 39 4.51 12.15 -14.12
CA TRP A 39 3.42 12.89 -13.49
C TRP A 39 2.32 11.93 -13.06
N VAL A 40 1.95 11.99 -11.79
CA VAL A 40 0.90 11.14 -11.20
C VAL A 40 -0.18 11.99 -10.55
N VAL A 41 -1.40 11.47 -10.51
CA VAL A 41 -2.53 12.10 -9.82
C VAL A 41 -2.84 11.28 -8.58
N VAL A 42 -2.97 11.95 -7.43
CA VAL A 42 -3.22 11.29 -6.16
C VAL A 42 -4.71 11.28 -5.87
N LYS A 43 -5.22 10.15 -5.42
CA LYS A 43 -6.62 9.97 -5.07
C LYS A 43 -6.79 10.12 -3.58
N ASP A 44 -7.48 11.18 -3.17
CA ASP A 44 -7.84 11.37 -1.77
C ASP A 44 -8.94 10.37 -1.38
N LEU A 45 -8.64 9.55 -0.37
CA LEU A 45 -9.58 8.60 0.22
C LEU A 45 -10.41 9.24 1.33
N ARG A 46 -9.89 10.26 1.99
CA ARG A 46 -10.48 10.94 3.14
C ARG A 46 -11.40 12.06 2.66
N ARG A 47 -12.54 11.66 2.11
CA ARG A 47 -13.60 12.60 1.70
C ARG A 47 -14.42 13.08 2.89
N LYS A 48 -14.60 14.40 3.01
CA LYS A 48 -15.52 15.01 3.99
C LYS A 48 -16.96 15.07 3.45
N HIS A 49 -17.11 15.26 2.14
CA HIS A 49 -18.39 15.34 1.44
C HIS A 49 -18.39 14.54 0.14
N TRP A 50 -19.58 14.14 -0.33
CA TRP A 50 -19.74 13.30 -1.51
C TRP A 50 -19.33 13.99 -2.83
N ASN A 51 -19.44 15.32 -2.89
CA ASN A 51 -19.15 16.15 -4.07
C ASN A 51 -17.75 16.80 -4.00
N GLN A 52 -16.88 16.34 -3.11
CA GLN A 52 -15.51 16.87 -3.01
C GLN A 52 -14.63 16.29 -4.13
N GLN A 53 -13.76 17.12 -4.71
CA GLN A 53 -12.82 16.69 -5.73
C GLN A 53 -11.89 15.59 -5.17
N ARG A 54 -11.92 14.43 -5.82
CA ARG A 54 -11.22 13.22 -5.35
C ARG A 54 -9.78 13.13 -5.82
N TRP A 55 -9.48 13.80 -6.92
CA TRP A 55 -8.19 13.73 -7.59
C TRP A 55 -7.46 15.03 -7.34
N THR A 56 -6.34 14.93 -6.64
CA THR A 56 -5.49 16.06 -6.32
C THR A 56 -4.32 16.03 -7.26
N GLY A 57 -4.15 17.14 -7.99
CA GLY A 57 -2.94 17.58 -8.70
C GLY A 57 -2.26 16.61 -9.66
N PRO A 58 -1.53 17.11 -10.66
CA PRO A 58 -0.40 16.36 -11.19
C PRO A 58 0.82 16.60 -10.29
N TYR A 59 1.34 15.54 -9.69
CA TYR A 59 2.55 15.55 -8.88
C TYR A 59 3.69 14.86 -9.60
N GLN A 60 4.89 15.44 -9.50
CA GLN A 60 6.08 14.84 -10.07
C GLN A 60 6.64 13.78 -9.11
N VAL A 61 6.90 12.59 -9.65
CA VAL A 61 7.48 11.47 -8.90
C VAL A 61 8.96 11.72 -8.65
N MET A 62 9.37 11.66 -7.37
CA MET A 62 10.78 11.86 -6.99
C MET A 62 11.48 10.55 -6.63
N LEU A 63 10.80 9.64 -5.92
CA LEU A 63 11.32 8.32 -5.56
C LEU A 63 10.28 7.25 -5.88
N ILE A 64 10.76 6.09 -6.35
CA ILE A 64 9.94 4.93 -6.68
C ILE A 64 10.46 3.73 -5.89
N THR A 65 9.55 3.07 -5.19
CA THR A 65 9.77 1.76 -4.57
C THR A 65 8.84 0.75 -5.26
N PRO A 66 9.08 -0.57 -5.14
CA PRO A 66 8.30 -1.58 -5.87
C PRO A 66 6.78 -1.50 -5.67
N THR A 67 6.33 -0.98 -4.52
CA THR A 67 4.91 -0.90 -4.13
C THR A 67 4.42 0.54 -3.91
N ALA A 68 5.33 1.51 -3.77
CA ALA A 68 5.00 2.86 -3.37
C ALA A 68 5.80 3.95 -4.11
N VAL A 69 5.23 5.14 -4.22
CA VAL A 69 5.82 6.31 -4.85
C VAL A 69 5.92 7.46 -3.85
N HIS A 70 7.00 8.22 -3.89
CA HIS A 70 7.15 9.45 -3.11
C HIS A 70 7.11 10.67 -4.05
N PRO A 71 6.07 11.49 -3.99
CA PRO A 71 5.98 12.73 -4.74
C PRO A 71 6.80 13.84 -4.06
N SER A 72 7.34 14.77 -4.84
CA SER A 72 8.30 15.79 -4.37
C SER A 72 7.79 16.72 -3.27
N HIS A 73 6.49 16.99 -3.19
CA HIS A 73 5.89 18.01 -2.31
C HIS A 73 5.05 17.44 -1.15
N TYR A 74 5.06 16.13 -0.92
CA TYR A 74 4.40 15.52 0.25
C TYR A 74 5.40 14.84 1.18
N SER A 75 5.11 14.83 2.48
CA SER A 75 5.93 14.13 3.47
C SER A 75 5.68 12.63 3.55
N CYS A 76 4.67 12.09 2.84
CA CYS A 76 4.22 10.70 2.97
C CYS A 76 4.56 9.81 1.76
N HIS A 77 4.67 8.50 2.00
CA HIS A 77 4.77 7.47 0.97
C HIS A 77 3.38 7.12 0.42
N MET A 78 3.25 6.91 -0.88
CA MET A 78 1.98 6.63 -1.56
C MET A 78 1.94 5.18 -2.07
N ASP A 79 0.91 4.39 -1.74
CA ASP A 79 0.81 2.99 -2.16
C ASP A 79 0.06 2.79 -3.49
N SER A 80 0.46 1.74 -4.22
CA SER A 80 -0.07 1.38 -5.55
C SER A 80 -1.42 0.69 -5.49
N ASP A 81 -2.39 1.15 -6.29
CA ASP A 81 -3.64 0.41 -6.49
C ASP A 81 -3.56 -0.54 -7.70
N SER A 82 -3.64 -1.83 -7.45
CA SER A 82 -3.71 -2.86 -8.50
C SER A 82 -5.07 -2.93 -9.20
N ARG A 83 -6.14 -2.31 -8.67
CA ARG A 83 -7.52 -2.44 -9.20
C ARG A 83 -7.90 -1.43 -10.30
N THR A 84 -7.03 -0.49 -10.65
CA THR A 84 -7.31 0.55 -11.67
C THR A 84 -6.24 0.60 -12.77
N THR A 85 -5.78 -0.56 -13.25
CA THR A 85 -4.92 -0.66 -14.44
C THR A 85 -5.76 -0.51 -15.72
N GLY A 86 -6.14 0.73 -16.02
CA GLY A 86 -6.49 1.17 -17.37
C GLY A 86 -5.26 1.79 -18.05
N PRO A 87 -5.15 1.74 -19.40
CA PRO A 87 -3.99 2.26 -20.10
C PRO A 87 -3.85 3.78 -19.84
N GLY A 88 -2.73 4.18 -19.22
CA GLY A 88 -2.29 5.58 -19.12
C GLY A 88 -2.66 6.35 -17.86
N LYS A 89 -3.24 5.74 -16.81
CA LYS A 89 -3.57 6.45 -15.55
C LYS A 89 -3.27 5.57 -14.32
N THR A 90 -2.14 5.78 -13.66
CA THR A 90 -1.79 5.08 -12.41
C THR A 90 -2.34 5.87 -11.21
N THR A 91 -3.17 5.22 -10.41
CA THR A 91 -3.84 5.80 -9.25
C THR A 91 -3.09 5.45 -7.97
N TRP A 92 -2.80 6.44 -7.14
CA TRP A 92 -2.03 6.28 -5.89
C TRP A 92 -2.79 6.84 -4.68
N TYR A 93 -2.63 6.19 -3.53
CA TYR A 93 -3.26 6.58 -2.27
C TYR A 93 -2.25 7.17 -1.29
N GLY A 94 -2.61 8.31 -0.69
CA GLY A 94 -1.89 8.85 0.47
C GLY A 94 -2.37 8.20 1.75
N LEU A 95 -1.45 7.58 2.48
CA LEU A 95 -1.63 7.22 3.88
C LEU A 95 -0.91 8.30 4.71
N ASP A 96 -1.69 9.06 5.47
CA ASP A 96 -1.18 9.95 6.53
C ASP A 96 -0.72 9.12 7.74
#